data_AF-A0A833M652-F1
#
_entry.id   AF-A0A833M652-F1
#
_cell.length_a   1.000
_cell.length_b   1.000
_cell.length_c   1.000
_cell.angle_alpha   90.00
_cell.angle_beta   90.00
_cell.angle_gamma   90.00
#
_symmetry.space_group_name_H-M   'P 1'
#
loop_
_entity.id
_entity.type
_entity.pdbx_description
1 polymer ?
#
loop_
_entity_poly.entity_id
_entity_poly.type
_entity_poly.pdbx_seq_one_letter_code
_entity_poly.pdbx_strand_id
1 'polypeptide(L)'
;MTEGAARAEVTEGGARAEVTDGAARAAPALLVTGAILCSGFGVCALSGFAPIARFGALSSVAIALSVVAALALLPALFARGRDVSGRA
;
A
#
# COMPACT_ATOMS: atom_id res chain seq x y z
N MET A 1 -40.57 6.97 5.51
CA MET A 1 -39.26 7.38 6.09
C MET A 1 -38.20 6.27 5.98
N THR A 2 -38.35 5.29 5.08
CA THR A 2 -37.47 4.10 4.98
C THR A 2 -36.60 4.06 3.71
N GLU A 3 -36.90 4.85 2.67
CA GLU A 3 -36.12 4.90 1.42
C GLU A 3 -34.76 5.62 1.55
N GLY A 4 -34.63 6.57 2.47
CA GLY A 4 -33.40 7.36 2.65
C GLY A 4 -32.25 6.57 3.28
N ALA A 5 -32.55 5.66 4.22
CA ALA A 5 -31.56 4.80 4.86
C ALA A 5 -31.00 3.74 3.88
N ALA A 6 -31.88 3.14 3.07
CA ALA A 6 -31.48 2.13 2.09
C ALA A 6 -30.55 2.69 0.99
N ARG A 7 -30.74 3.95 0.54
CA ARG A 7 -29.83 4.59 -0.43
C ARG A 7 -28.47 4.96 0.18
N ALA A 8 -28.42 5.35 1.44
CA ALA A 8 -27.16 5.69 2.12
C ALA A 8 -26.28 4.44 2.34
N GLU A 9 -26.88 3.33 2.76
CA GLU A 9 -26.18 2.05 2.97
C GLU A 9 -25.63 1.45 1.67
N VAL A 10 -26.37 1.59 0.56
CA VAL A 10 -25.91 1.16 -0.79
C VAL A 10 -24.74 2.01 -1.29
N THR A 11 -24.68 3.30 -0.93
CA THR A 11 -23.61 4.20 -1.37
C THR A 11 -22.32 3.97 -0.54
N GLU A 12 -22.42 3.74 0.77
CA GLU A 12 -21.29 3.32 1.60
C GLU A 12 -20.77 1.91 1.27
N GLY A 13 -21.67 0.97 0.98
CA GLY A 13 -21.30 -0.39 0.55
C GLY A 13 -20.58 -0.40 -0.80
N GLY A 14 -21.04 0.42 -1.76
CA GLY A 14 -20.41 0.58 -3.07
C GLY A 14 -19.02 1.21 -2.99
N ALA A 15 -18.85 2.27 -2.18
CA ALA A 15 -17.55 2.91 -1.98
C ALA A 15 -16.51 1.97 -1.35
N ARG A 16 -16.92 1.08 -0.43
CA ARG A 16 -16.03 0.07 0.16
C ARG A 16 -15.59 -0.97 -0.87
N ALA A 17 -16.51 -1.45 -1.70
CA ALA A 17 -16.19 -2.42 -2.75
C ALA A 17 -15.21 -1.84 -3.78
N GLU A 18 -15.42 -0.60 -4.23
CA GLU A 18 -14.57 0.06 -5.23
C GLU A 18 -13.15 0.31 -4.71
N VAL A 19 -13.01 0.64 -3.43
CA VAL A 19 -11.71 0.89 -2.82
C VAL A 19 -10.94 -0.41 -2.56
N THR A 20 -11.63 -1.49 -2.15
CA THR A 20 -10.99 -2.82 -2.07
C THR A 20 -10.56 -3.35 -3.43
N ASP A 21 -11.34 -3.07 -4.47
CA ASP A 21 -11.00 -3.39 -5.86
C ASP A 21 -9.81 -2.53 -6.34
N GLY A 22 -9.80 -1.24 -5.99
CA GLY A 22 -8.66 -0.34 -6.24
C GLY A 22 -7.37 -0.81 -5.58
N ALA A 23 -7.44 -1.28 -4.33
CA ALA A 23 -6.31 -1.88 -3.62
C ALA A 23 -5.80 -3.16 -4.32
N ALA A 24 -6.71 -4.03 -4.76
CA ALA A 24 -6.38 -5.25 -5.48
C ALA A 24 -5.73 -4.96 -6.84
N ARG A 25 -6.17 -3.90 -7.53
CA ARG A 25 -5.56 -3.43 -8.80
C ARG A 25 -4.21 -2.74 -8.60
N ALA A 26 -4.00 -2.06 -7.48
CA ALA A 26 -2.73 -1.40 -7.16
C ALA A 26 -1.64 -2.36 -6.69
N ALA A 27 -2.02 -3.49 -6.09
CA ALA A 27 -1.08 -4.51 -5.60
C ALA A 27 -0.04 -4.99 -6.64
N PRO A 28 -0.42 -5.41 -7.87
CA PRO A 28 0.57 -5.83 -8.86
C PRO A 28 1.49 -4.69 -9.29
N ALA A 29 0.98 -3.45 -9.41
CA ALA A 29 1.77 -2.28 -9.77
C ALA A 29 2.82 -1.94 -8.69
N LEU A 30 2.44 -2.04 -7.41
CA LEU A 30 3.34 -1.84 -6.27
C LEU A 30 4.43 -2.92 -6.23
N LEU A 31 4.08 -4.18 -6.48
CA LEU A 31 5.05 -5.28 -6.51
C LEU A 31 6.07 -5.12 -7.64
N VAL A 32 5.61 -4.80 -8.85
CA VAL A 32 6.50 -4.61 -10.02
C VAL A 32 7.43 -3.42 -9.79
N THR A 33 6.89 -2.28 -9.34
CA THR A 33 7.69 -1.08 -9.06
C THR A 33 8.70 -1.35 -7.96
N GLY A 34 8.29 -2.00 -6.87
CA GLY A 34 9.15 -2.42 -5.78
C GLY A 34 10.29 -3.33 -6.24
N ALA A 35 10.00 -4.32 -7.09
CA ALA A 35 11.00 -5.22 -7.65
C ALA A 35 12.03 -4.48 -8.53
N ILE A 36 11.57 -3.53 -9.36
CA ILE A 36 12.45 -2.70 -10.18
C ILE A 36 13.37 -1.83 -9.30
N LEU A 37 12.82 -1.19 -8.28
CA LEU A 37 13.61 -0.36 -7.35
C LEU A 37 14.60 -1.22 -6.53
N CYS A 38 14.15 -2.35 -5.98
CA CYS A 38 15.00 -3.27 -5.24
C CYS A 38 16.17 -3.79 -6.09
N SER A 39 15.91 -4.15 -7.35
CA SER A 39 16.97 -4.58 -8.27
C SER A 39 17.90 -3.43 -8.64
N GLY A 40 17.38 -2.24 -8.96
CA GLY A 40 18.19 -1.06 -9.29
C GLY A 40 19.14 -0.64 -8.16
N PHE A 41 18.62 -0.50 -6.94
CA PHE A 41 19.44 -0.21 -5.75
C PHE A 41 20.29 -1.41 -5.31
N GLY A 42 19.82 -2.63 -5.58
CA GLY A 42 20.55 -3.86 -5.34
C GLY A 42 21.85 -3.95 -6.15
N VAL A 43 21.86 -3.44 -7.39
CA VAL A 43 23.09 -3.37 -8.20
C VAL A 43 24.17 -2.52 -7.53
N CYS A 44 23.80 -1.44 -6.83
CA CYS A 44 24.76 -0.62 -6.10
C CYS A 44 25.47 -1.40 -4.98
N ALA A 45 24.85 -2.46 -4.44
CA ALA A 45 25.46 -3.33 -3.42
C ALA A 45 26.68 -4.12 -3.94
N LEU A 46 26.81 -4.30 -5.26
CA LEU A 46 27.98 -4.93 -5.88
C LEU A 46 29.18 -3.98 -6.04
N SER A 47 29.06 -2.71 -5.65
CA SER A 47 30.14 -1.74 -5.77
C SER A 47 31.31 -2.05 -4.82
N GLY A 48 32.55 -1.91 -5.32
CA GLY A 48 33.76 -1.99 -4.51
C GLY A 48 33.97 -0.81 -3.54
N PHE A 49 33.19 0.27 -3.69
CA PHE A 49 33.20 1.38 -2.76
C PHE A 49 32.18 1.15 -1.65
N ALA A 50 32.69 0.91 -0.44
CA ALA A 50 31.87 0.61 0.73
C ALA A 50 30.68 1.58 0.98
N PRO A 51 30.80 2.90 0.76
CA PRO A 51 29.66 3.81 0.92
C PRO A 51 28.51 3.51 -0.05
N ILE A 52 28.84 3.19 -1.31
CA ILE A 52 27.87 2.91 -2.37
C ILE A 52 27.18 1.57 -2.10
N ALA A 53 27.95 0.56 -1.68
CA ALA A 53 27.42 -0.77 -1.38
C ALA A 53 26.41 -0.74 -0.22
N ARG A 54 26.75 -0.04 0.86
CA ARG A 54 25.89 0.11 2.05
C ARG A 54 24.61 0.86 1.71
N PHE A 55 24.73 1.96 0.97
CA PHE A 55 23.57 2.73 0.53
C PHE A 55 22.62 1.91 -0.35
N GLY A 56 23.17 1.16 -1.32
CA GLY A 56 22.39 0.27 -2.17
C GLY A 56 21.64 -0.82 -1.40
N ALA A 57 22.34 -1.51 -0.48
CA ALA A 57 21.75 -2.56 0.34
C ALA A 57 20.68 -2.03 1.30
N LEU A 58 20.93 -0.89 1.97
CA LEU A 58 19.94 -0.30 2.88
C LEU A 58 18.72 0.21 2.12
N SER A 59 18.92 0.79 0.94
CA SER A 59 17.82 1.28 0.09
C SER A 59 16.95 0.14 -0.42
N SER A 60 17.54 -0.96 -0.90
CA SER A 60 16.76 -2.12 -1.37
C SER A 60 15.94 -2.76 -0.24
N VAL A 61 16.50 -2.88 0.96
CA VAL A 61 15.77 -3.37 2.14
C VAL A 61 14.65 -2.41 2.53
N ALA A 62 14.91 -1.10 2.54
CA ALA A 62 13.89 -0.10 2.85
C ALA A 62 12.73 -0.12 1.84
N ILE A 63 13.03 -0.29 0.55
CA ILE A 63 12.02 -0.42 -0.51
C ILE A 63 11.20 -1.70 -0.32
N ALA A 64 11.84 -2.83 -0.04
CA ALA A 64 11.14 -4.09 0.22
C ALA A 64 10.17 -3.95 1.40
N LEU A 65 10.62 -3.33 2.50
CA LEU A 65 9.78 -3.04 3.66
C LEU A 65 8.65 -2.07 3.33
N SER A 66 8.91 -1.05 2.50
CA SER A 66 7.90 -0.09 2.05
C SER A 66 6.78 -0.76 1.23
N VAL A 67 7.12 -1.71 0.35
CA VAL A 67 6.13 -2.47 -0.43
C VAL A 67 5.24 -3.31 0.49
N VAL A 68 5.84 -4.03 1.45
CA VAL A 68 5.09 -4.81 2.44
C VAL A 68 4.20 -3.88 3.29
N ALA A 69 4.74 -2.74 3.72
CA ALA A 69 4.00 -1.75 4.46
C ALA A 69 2.86 -1.15 3.64
N ALA A 70 3.04 -0.86 2.35
CA ALA A 70 1.98 -0.34 1.49
C ALA A 70 0.83 -1.35 1.35
N LEU A 71 1.15 -2.63 1.16
CA LEU A 71 0.16 -3.71 1.07
C LEU A 71 -0.55 -3.96 2.40
N ALA A 72 0.11 -3.77 3.54
CA ALA A 72 -0.48 -3.93 4.88
C ALA A 72 -1.22 -2.67 5.37
N LEU A 73 -0.77 -1.48 5.00
CA LEU A 73 -1.31 -0.20 5.46
C LEU A 73 -2.63 0.11 4.77
N LEU A 74 -2.81 -0.22 3.49
CA LEU A 74 -4.09 -0.07 2.80
C LEU A 74 -5.25 -0.76 3.56
N PRO A 75 -5.22 -2.09 3.81
CA PRO A 75 -6.29 -2.76 4.54
C PRO A 75 -6.39 -2.30 6.01
N ALA A 76 -5.27 -1.98 6.67
CA ALA A 76 -5.27 -1.48 8.04
C ALA A 76 -5.92 -0.10 8.17
N LEU A 77 -5.69 0.80 7.20
CA LEU A 77 -6.28 2.13 7.17
C LEU A 77 -7.80 2.05 6.94
N PHE A 78 -8.28 1.11 6.12
CA PHE A 78 -9.72 0.86 5.97
C PHE A 78 -10.34 0.17 7.19
N ALA A 79 -9.63 -0.76 7.82
CA ALA A 79 -10.08 -1.39 9.06
C ALA A 79 -10.26 -0.35 10.18
N ARG A 80 -9.33 0.61 10.27
CA ARG A 80 -9.32 1.69 11.28
C ARG A 80 -10.22 2.88 10.92
N GLY A 81 -10.41 3.20 9.63
CA GLY A 81 -11.30 4.26 9.17
C GLY A 81 -12.76 4.08 9.59
N ARG A 82 -13.17 2.84 9.91
CA ARG A 82 -14.47 2.53 10.51
C ARG A 82 -14.64 3.00 11.97
N ASP A 83 -13.55 3.19 12.72
CA ASP A 83 -13.62 3.54 14.16
C ASP A 83 -13.74 5.04 14.42
N VAL A 84 -13.34 5.89 13.46
CA VAL A 84 -13.41 7.36 13.63
C VAL A 84 -14.79 7.91 13.29
N SER A 85 -15.52 7.29 12.34
CA SER A 85 -16.86 7.74 11.92
C SER A 85 -17.97 7.37 12.90
N GLY A 86 -17.77 6.36 13.77
CA GLY A 86 -18.76 5.94 14.77
C GLY A 86 -18.84 6.80 16.04
N ARG A 87 -18.16 7.95 16.08
CA ARG A 87 -18.07 8.84 17.26
C ARG A 87 -18.43 10.31 16.98
N ALA A 88 -18.94 10.64 15.79
CA ALA A 88 -19.41 11.99 15.47
C ALA A 88 -20.95 12.04 15.45
#